data_AF-A0A328P8Q2-F1
#
_entry.id   AF-A0A328P8Q2-F1
#
_cell.length_a   1.000
_cell.length_b   1.000
_cell.length_c   1.000
_cell.angle_alpha   90.00
_cell.angle_beta   90.00
_cell.angle_gamma   90.00
#
_symmetry.space_group_name_H-M   'P 1'
#
loop_
_entity.id
_entity.type
_entity.pdbx_description
1 polymer ?
#
loop_
_entity_poly.entity_id
_entity_poly.type
_entity_poly.pdbx_seq_one_letter_code
_entity_poly.pdbx_strand_id
1 'polypeptide(L)'
;MVSAEELKRRLEEKRRKGAVEPSTPPREGAEEPIKYCPNCNREYGPDANFCEECGTKLEEKRLEEEKPAAPSKYEDVIVVSSNHVPGYRAVETLGFVYGLTVRSRGIGGQVGAGLRSLVGGEIKEYVTMMEHARQEAIDRMIEHAKELGANAIISARFDSDSISNVMQEILAYGTAVIIEKE
;
A
#
# COMPACT_ATOMS: atom_id res chain seq x y z
N MET A 1 -16.24 -51.60 32.56
CA MET A 1 -17.14 -50.80 31.70
C MET A 1 -17.09 -49.38 32.22
N VAL A 2 -16.68 -48.40 31.40
CA VAL A 2 -16.62 -47.00 31.83
C VAL A 2 -18.05 -46.50 31.98
N SER A 3 -18.39 -45.86 33.12
CA SER A 3 -19.76 -45.38 33.35
C SER A 3 -20.12 -44.28 32.34
N ALA A 4 -21.41 -44.15 32.03
CA ALA A 4 -21.90 -43.13 31.11
C ALA A 4 -21.55 -41.70 31.59
N GLU A 5 -21.40 -41.49 32.89
CA GLU A 5 -21.02 -40.21 33.49
C GLU A 5 -19.54 -39.89 33.24
N GLU A 6 -18.68 -40.91 33.30
CA GLU A 6 -17.25 -40.70 33.07
C GLU A 6 -16.93 -40.48 31.58
N LEU A 7 -17.73 -41.04 30.68
CA LEU A 7 -17.65 -40.75 29.24
C LEU A 7 -18.12 -39.32 28.92
N LYS A 8 -19.22 -38.86 29.55
CA LYS A 8 -19.72 -37.49 29.43
C LYS A 8 -18.69 -36.47 29.92
N ARG A 9 -18.06 -36.74 31.08
CA ARG A 9 -17.02 -35.85 31.64
C ARG A 9 -15.83 -35.69 30.70
N ARG A 10 -15.37 -36.78 30.06
CA ARG A 10 -14.25 -36.74 29.10
C ARG A 10 -14.60 -36.01 27.79
N LEU A 11 -15.85 -36.12 27.35
CA LEU A 11 -16.35 -35.39 26.16
C LEU A 11 -16.48 -33.90 26.43
N GLU A 12 -16.93 -33.51 27.63
CA GLU A 12 -16.98 -32.10 28.07
C GLU A 12 -15.59 -31.49 28.23
N GLU A 13 -14.62 -32.22 28.81
CA GLU A 13 -13.22 -31.76 28.88
C GLU A 13 -12.58 -31.56 27.51
N LYS A 14 -12.86 -32.44 26.53
CA LYS A 14 -12.40 -32.27 25.15
C LYS A 14 -13.06 -31.08 24.45
N ARG A 15 -14.35 -30.86 24.68
CA ARG A 15 -15.08 -29.67 24.18
C ARG A 15 -14.50 -28.37 24.73
N ARG A 16 -14.12 -28.37 26.02
CA ARG A 16 -13.51 -27.20 26.68
C ARG A 16 -12.09 -26.93 26.20
N LYS A 17 -11.29 -27.97 25.93
CA LYS A 17 -9.92 -27.84 25.37
C LYS A 17 -9.87 -27.52 23.88
N GLY A 18 -10.97 -27.71 23.14
CA GLY A 18 -11.11 -27.36 21.73
C GLY A 18 -11.74 -25.98 21.48
N ALA A 19 -12.20 -25.30 22.54
CA ALA A 19 -12.64 -23.91 22.45
C ALA A 19 -11.41 -23.01 22.47
N VAL A 20 -11.01 -22.52 21.29
CA VAL A 20 -10.11 -21.37 21.19
C VAL A 20 -10.88 -20.17 21.72
N GLU A 21 -10.55 -19.73 22.93
CA GLU A 21 -11.01 -18.43 23.42
C GLU A 21 -10.42 -17.35 22.49
N PRO A 22 -11.23 -16.43 21.94
CA PRO A 22 -10.70 -15.30 21.19
C PRO A 22 -9.82 -14.49 22.14
N SER A 23 -8.52 -14.45 21.90
CA SER A 23 -7.51 -13.84 22.78
C SER A 23 -7.49 -12.31 22.74
N THR A 24 -8.52 -11.68 22.19
CA THR A 24 -8.59 -10.22 22.08
C THR A 24 -9.97 -9.75 22.57
N PRO A 25 -10.05 -8.92 23.61
CA PRO A 25 -11.31 -8.27 23.95
C PRO A 25 -11.79 -7.44 22.75
N PRO A 26 -13.09 -7.37 22.46
CA PRO A 26 -13.61 -6.53 21.39
C PRO A 26 -13.13 -5.10 21.60
N ARG A 27 -12.55 -4.49 20.56
CA ARG A 27 -12.26 -3.06 20.58
C ARG A 27 -13.59 -2.34 20.77
N GLU A 28 -13.72 -1.56 21.83
CA GLU A 28 -14.88 -0.67 22.02
C GLU A 28 -15.02 0.19 20.76
N GLY A 29 -16.11 -0.01 20.01
CA GLY A 29 -16.42 0.71 18.77
C GLY A 29 -16.36 -0.10 17.45
N ALA A 30 -16.19 -1.42 17.47
CA ALA A 30 -16.40 -2.23 16.27
C ALA A 30 -17.91 -2.45 16.04
N GLU A 31 -18.52 -1.67 15.14
CA GLU A 31 -19.90 -1.94 14.67
C GLU A 31 -19.95 -3.33 14.03
N GLU A 32 -20.86 -4.19 14.54
CA GLU A 32 -20.98 -5.56 14.05
C GLU A 32 -21.45 -5.59 12.59
N PRO A 33 -20.93 -6.51 11.75
CA PRO A 33 -21.12 -6.45 10.31
C PRO A 33 -22.59 -6.61 9.90
N ILE A 34 -23.08 -5.64 9.11
CA ILE A 34 -24.44 -5.67 8.54
C ILE A 34 -24.49 -6.71 7.42
N LYS A 35 -25.47 -7.62 7.50
CA LYS A 35 -25.78 -8.58 6.44
C LYS A 35 -26.91 -8.07 5.56
N TYR A 36 -26.96 -8.48 4.30
CA TYR A 36 -28.03 -8.12 3.37
C TYR A 36 -28.53 -9.34 2.59
N CYS A 37 -29.78 -9.30 2.16
CA CYS A 37 -30.33 -10.32 1.27
C CYS A 37 -30.04 -9.94 -0.19
N PRO A 38 -29.32 -10.74 -0.99
CA PRO A 38 -29.01 -10.40 -2.38
C PRO A 38 -30.24 -10.43 -3.31
N ASN A 39 -31.35 -11.01 -2.86
CA ASN A 39 -32.56 -11.17 -3.66
C ASN A 39 -33.57 -10.03 -3.46
N CYS A 40 -33.77 -9.57 -2.21
CA CYS A 40 -34.72 -8.48 -1.88
C CYS A 40 -34.05 -7.21 -1.35
N ASN A 41 -32.73 -7.22 -1.18
CA ASN A 41 -31.90 -6.11 -0.75
C ASN A 41 -32.20 -5.55 0.65
N ARG A 42 -32.90 -6.32 1.50
CA ARG A 42 -33.16 -5.95 2.89
C ARG A 42 -31.92 -6.21 3.75
N GLU A 43 -31.68 -5.32 4.71
CA GLU A 43 -30.58 -5.39 5.66
C GLU A 43 -31.00 -6.14 6.94
N TYR A 44 -30.04 -6.85 7.53
CA TYR A 44 -30.21 -7.70 8.68
C TYR A 44 -29.03 -7.54 9.64
N GLY A 45 -29.26 -7.84 10.92
CA GLY A 45 -28.21 -7.92 11.92
C GLY A 45 -27.21 -9.06 11.66
N PRO A 46 -26.05 -9.04 12.35
CA PRO A 46 -24.92 -9.96 12.14
C PRO A 46 -25.28 -11.43 12.43
N ASP A 47 -26.25 -11.69 13.32
CA ASP A 47 -26.65 -13.04 13.70
C ASP A 47 -27.61 -13.70 12.70
N ALA A 48 -28.17 -12.95 11.75
CA ALA A 48 -29.11 -13.49 10.78
C ALA A 48 -28.37 -14.34 9.72
N ASN A 49 -28.96 -15.49 9.35
CA ASN A 49 -28.40 -16.38 8.33
C ASN A 49 -29.24 -16.45 7.05
N PHE A 50 -30.55 -16.20 7.16
CA PHE A 50 -31.50 -16.31 6.06
C PHE A 50 -32.48 -15.13 6.06
N CYS A 51 -32.91 -14.74 4.86
CA CYS A 51 -33.92 -13.72 4.66
C CYS A 51 -35.31 -14.23 5.11
N GLU A 52 -35.95 -13.50 6.02
CA GLU A 52 -37.30 -13.83 6.51
C GLU A 52 -38.39 -13.73 5.44
N GLU A 53 -38.16 -13.02 4.33
CA GLU A 53 -39.17 -12.85 3.28
C GLU A 53 -39.05 -13.85 2.13
N CYS A 54 -37.83 -14.17 1.69
CA CYS A 54 -37.62 -15.01 0.51
C CYS A 54 -36.79 -16.27 0.78
N GLY A 55 -36.31 -16.46 2.00
CA GLY A 55 -35.51 -17.64 2.40
C GLY A 55 -34.09 -17.67 1.83
N THR A 56 -33.69 -16.68 1.03
CA THR A 56 -32.33 -16.59 0.48
C THR A 56 -31.30 -16.42 1.61
N LYS A 57 -30.15 -17.08 1.47
CA LYS A 57 -29.03 -16.92 2.41
C LYS A 57 -28.52 -15.48 2.36
N LEU A 58 -28.27 -14.89 3.53
CA LEU A 58 -27.78 -13.52 3.63
C LEU A 58 -26.28 -13.46 3.35
N GLU A 59 -25.85 -12.36 2.75
CA GLU A 59 -24.46 -12.05 2.45
C GLU A 59 -23.97 -10.93 3.36
N GLU A 60 -22.69 -10.96 3.71
CA GLU A 60 -22.07 -9.87 4.45
C GLU A 60 -21.84 -8.70 3.51
N LYS A 61 -22.34 -7.52 3.89
CA LYS A 61 -21.97 -6.28 3.22
C LYS A 61 -20.55 -5.98 3.67
N ARG A 62 -19.55 -6.37 2.86
CA ARG A 62 -18.21 -5.83 3.01
C ARG A 62 -18.35 -4.32 2.83
N LEU A 63 -18.39 -3.59 3.94
CA LEU A 63 -18.11 -2.18 3.93
C LEU A 63 -16.78 -2.07 3.18
N GLU A 64 -16.81 -1.50 1.99
CA GLU A 64 -15.59 -1.14 1.30
C GLU A 64 -14.85 -0.22 2.27
N GLU A 65 -13.82 -0.75 2.91
CA GLU A 65 -12.87 0.03 3.71
C GLU A 65 -12.57 1.28 2.89
N GLU A 66 -12.73 2.48 3.48
CA GLU A 66 -12.27 3.72 2.87
C GLU A 66 -10.87 3.45 2.34
N LYS A 67 -10.76 3.32 1.01
CA LYS A 67 -9.56 2.83 0.37
C LYS A 67 -8.42 3.72 0.88
N PRO A 68 -7.47 3.18 1.68
CA PRO A 68 -6.39 4.01 2.17
C PRO A 68 -5.77 4.68 0.96
N ALA A 69 -5.57 6.00 1.04
CA ALA A 69 -4.84 6.76 0.04
C ALA A 69 -3.64 5.91 -0.35
N ALA A 70 -3.55 5.58 -1.66
CA ALA A 70 -2.73 4.48 -2.17
C ALA A 70 -1.42 4.39 -1.38
N PRO A 71 -1.07 3.21 -0.80
CA PRO A 71 0.07 3.10 0.11
C PRO A 71 1.28 3.65 -0.62
N SER A 72 1.73 4.82 -0.19
CA SER A 72 2.96 5.37 -0.71
C SER A 72 4.03 4.38 -0.29
N LYS A 73 4.90 3.98 -1.23
CA LYS A 73 6.03 3.06 -0.97
C LYS A 73 6.94 3.52 0.19
N TYR A 74 6.72 4.74 0.67
CA TYR A 74 7.48 5.49 1.63
C TYR A 74 6.59 5.75 2.85
N GLU A 75 6.32 4.72 3.66
CA GLU A 75 5.23 4.71 4.67
C GLU A 75 5.17 5.95 5.59
N ASP A 76 6.29 6.65 5.82
CA ASP A 76 6.35 7.85 6.66
C ASP A 76 6.23 9.20 5.90
N VAL A 77 6.36 9.21 4.57
CA VAL A 77 6.38 10.43 3.75
C VAL A 77 5.53 10.24 2.49
N ILE A 78 4.42 10.97 2.40
CA ILE A 78 3.57 10.93 1.20
C ILE A 78 4.27 11.66 0.05
N VAL A 79 4.52 10.97 -1.06
CA VAL A 79 5.11 11.58 -2.27
C VAL A 79 4.09 11.60 -3.39
N VAL A 80 3.75 12.80 -3.87
CA VAL A 80 2.76 12.98 -4.96
C VAL A 80 3.27 13.94 -6.03
N SER A 81 2.83 13.69 -7.27
CA SER A 81 3.10 14.59 -8.40
C SER A 81 2.12 15.77 -8.45
N SER A 82 0.99 15.72 -7.75
CA SER A 82 0.06 16.85 -7.58
C SER A 82 0.65 17.93 -6.67
N ASN A 83 0.11 19.15 -6.76
CA ASN A 83 0.53 20.27 -5.90
C ASN A 83 -0.12 20.21 -4.50
N HIS A 84 -1.00 19.24 -4.24
CA HIS A 84 -1.66 19.02 -2.95
C HIS A 84 -2.00 17.53 -2.81
N VAL A 85 -2.32 17.10 -1.59
CA VAL A 85 -2.77 15.74 -1.28
C VAL A 85 -4.26 15.82 -0.90
N PRO A 86 -5.20 15.24 -1.67
CA PRO A 86 -6.62 15.27 -1.34
C PRO A 86 -6.92 14.72 0.06
N GLY A 87 -7.79 15.41 0.81
CA GLY A 87 -8.11 15.07 2.21
C GLY A 87 -7.05 15.50 3.22
N TYR A 88 -6.02 16.24 2.78
CA TYR A 88 -5.00 16.82 3.64
C TYR A 88 -4.77 18.28 3.28
N ARG A 89 -4.46 19.08 4.30
CA ARG A 89 -4.07 20.48 4.18
C ARG A 89 -2.59 20.64 4.51
N ALA A 90 -1.85 21.33 3.64
CA ALA A 90 -0.48 21.75 3.95
C ALA A 90 -0.51 22.86 5.02
N VAL A 91 0.17 22.61 6.13
CA VAL A 91 0.26 23.54 7.27
C VAL A 91 1.59 24.29 7.30
N GLU A 92 2.64 23.71 6.68
CA GLU A 92 3.95 24.32 6.59
C GLU A 92 4.66 23.90 5.30
N THR A 93 5.41 24.82 4.69
CA THR A 93 6.33 24.52 3.57
C THR A 93 7.75 24.60 4.06
N LEU A 94 8.48 23.50 3.96
CA LEU A 94 9.85 23.37 4.45
C LEU A 94 10.90 23.68 3.37
N GLY A 95 10.51 23.60 2.10
CA GLY A 95 11.32 24.08 0.98
C GLY A 95 11.58 23.03 -0.09
N PHE A 96 12.57 23.30 -0.93
CA PHE A 96 12.95 22.43 -2.04
C PHE A 96 13.75 21.23 -1.54
N VAL A 97 13.38 20.04 -2.01
CA VAL A 97 14.10 18.79 -1.76
C VAL A 97 14.43 18.07 -3.06
N TYR A 98 15.52 17.33 -3.04
CA TYR A 98 16.01 16.61 -4.20
C TYR A 98 16.83 15.38 -3.80
N GLY A 99 16.94 14.44 -4.73
CA GLY A 99 17.81 13.28 -4.67
C GLY A 99 18.33 12.95 -6.07
N LEU A 100 19.62 12.69 -6.16
CA LEU A 100 20.34 12.55 -7.43
C LEU A 100 21.10 11.23 -7.45
N THR A 101 21.13 10.56 -8.59
CA THR A 101 22.03 9.42 -8.83
C THR A 101 22.61 9.46 -10.23
N VAL A 102 23.82 8.93 -10.38
CA VAL A 102 24.49 8.76 -11.68
C VAL A 102 24.83 7.29 -11.85
N ARG A 103 24.36 6.69 -12.95
CA ARG A 103 24.60 5.27 -13.27
C ARG A 103 25.33 5.11 -14.58
N SER A 104 26.32 4.22 -14.59
CA SER A 104 26.98 3.75 -15.82
C SER A 104 26.13 2.69 -16.50
N ARG A 105 26.01 2.76 -17.83
CA ARG A 105 25.23 1.81 -18.64
C ARG A 105 25.93 0.45 -18.83
N GLY A 106 27.20 0.33 -18.40
CA GLY A 106 28.01 -0.89 -18.51
C GLY A 106 28.34 -1.30 -19.95
N ILE A 107 29.39 -2.09 -20.17
CA ILE A 107 29.83 -2.49 -21.53
C ILE A 107 28.87 -3.52 -22.14
N GLY A 108 28.36 -4.47 -21.36
CA GLY A 108 27.44 -5.51 -21.84
C GLY A 108 26.08 -4.97 -22.28
N GLY A 109 25.55 -3.96 -21.58
CA GLY A 109 24.31 -3.27 -21.96
C GLY A 109 24.44 -2.51 -23.27
N GLN A 110 25.60 -1.88 -23.52
CA GLN A 110 25.87 -1.12 -24.75
C GLN A 110 25.91 -1.99 -26.01
N VAL A 111 26.54 -3.17 -25.94
CA VAL A 111 26.65 -4.10 -27.08
C VAL A 111 25.28 -4.73 -27.40
N GLY A 112 24.53 -5.16 -26.38
CA GLY A 112 23.18 -5.71 -26.56
C GLY A 112 22.14 -4.66 -26.98
N ALA A 113 22.28 -3.41 -26.51
CA ALA A 113 21.45 -2.29 -26.95
C ALA A 113 21.73 -1.94 -28.42
N GLY A 114 22.99 -1.86 -28.84
CA GLY A 114 23.36 -1.53 -30.22
C GLY A 114 22.78 -2.51 -31.25
N LEU A 115 22.76 -3.81 -30.94
CA LEU A 115 22.15 -4.82 -31.81
C LEU A 115 20.62 -4.76 -31.79
N ARG A 116 19.99 -4.52 -30.63
CA ARG A 116 18.53 -4.39 -30.52
C ARG A 116 18.00 -3.09 -31.12
N SER A 117 18.76 -2.00 -31.08
CA SER A 117 18.38 -0.73 -31.71
C SER A 117 18.22 -0.83 -33.23
N LEU A 118 18.91 -1.78 -33.89
CA LEU A 118 18.76 -2.02 -35.33
C LEU A 118 17.46 -2.77 -35.68
N VAL A 119 16.96 -3.59 -34.75
CA VAL A 119 15.70 -4.36 -34.92
C VAL A 119 14.50 -3.61 -34.32
N GLY A 120 14.75 -2.65 -33.43
CA GLY A 120 13.74 -1.91 -32.67
C GLY A 120 13.23 -2.70 -31.46
N GLY A 121 12.57 -1.98 -30.54
CA GLY A 121 11.96 -2.55 -29.33
C GLY A 121 12.58 -2.08 -28.02
N GLU A 122 11.93 -2.45 -26.91
CA GLU A 122 12.37 -2.11 -25.55
C GLU A 122 13.66 -2.85 -25.17
N ILE A 123 14.62 -2.11 -24.60
CA ILE A 123 15.84 -2.68 -24.03
C ILE A 123 15.59 -2.91 -22.54
N LYS A 124 15.10 -4.09 -22.18
CA LYS A 124 14.67 -4.44 -20.81
C LYS A 124 15.74 -4.16 -19.75
N GLU A 125 17.01 -4.41 -20.07
CA GLU A 125 18.12 -4.16 -19.14
C GLU A 125 18.29 -2.66 -18.85
N TYR A 126 18.00 -1.79 -19.82
CA TYR A 126 17.98 -0.35 -19.60
C TYR A 126 16.75 0.08 -18.80
N VAL A 127 15.59 -0.55 -19.03
CA VAL A 127 14.40 -0.28 -18.22
C VAL A 127 14.66 -0.61 -16.75
N THR A 128 15.13 -1.81 -16.44
CA THR A 128 15.47 -2.22 -15.06
C THR A 128 16.51 -1.28 -14.44
N MET A 129 17.54 -0.88 -15.20
CA MET A 129 18.55 0.06 -14.72
C MET A 129 17.93 1.43 -14.38
N MET A 130 17.04 1.94 -15.23
CA MET A 130 16.38 3.22 -15.01
C MET A 130 15.38 3.17 -13.86
N GLU A 131 14.67 2.05 -13.67
CA GLU A 131 13.81 1.85 -12.49
C GLU A 131 14.62 1.89 -11.20
N HIS A 132 15.77 1.20 -11.16
CA HIS A 132 16.67 1.23 -9.99
C HIS A 132 17.23 2.63 -9.74
N ALA A 133 17.61 3.36 -10.79
CA ALA A 133 18.13 4.72 -10.67
C ALA A 133 17.03 5.68 -10.16
N ARG A 134 15.81 5.58 -10.68
CA ARG A 134 14.67 6.37 -10.20
C ARG A 134 14.33 6.08 -8.75
N GLN A 135 14.37 4.80 -8.35
CA GLN A 135 14.13 4.43 -6.96
C GLN A 135 15.15 5.07 -6.03
N GLU A 136 16.44 4.93 -6.34
CA GLU A 136 17.51 5.53 -5.53
C GLU A 136 17.41 7.06 -5.46
N ALA A 137 17.05 7.73 -6.58
CA ALA A 137 16.85 9.17 -6.59
C ALA A 137 15.68 9.58 -5.68
N ILE A 138 14.56 8.85 -5.70
CA ILE A 138 13.44 9.12 -4.78
C ILE A 138 13.86 8.87 -3.33
N ASP A 139 14.53 7.76 -3.03
CA ASP A 139 14.93 7.42 -1.67
C ASP A 139 15.79 8.53 -1.05
N ARG A 140 16.76 9.07 -1.82
CA ARG A 140 17.59 10.21 -1.43
C ARG A 140 16.79 11.51 -1.26
N MET A 141 15.80 11.75 -2.13
CA MET A 141 14.91 12.92 -2.02
C MET A 141 14.06 12.84 -0.74
N ILE A 142 13.61 11.65 -0.36
CA ILE A 142 12.85 11.41 0.87
C ILE A 142 13.74 11.57 2.10
N GLU A 143 14.97 11.06 2.06
CA GLU A 143 15.92 11.26 3.14
C GLU A 143 16.17 12.75 3.39
N HIS A 144 16.41 13.54 2.33
CA HIS A 144 16.50 14.99 2.41
C HIS A 144 15.22 15.64 2.97
N ALA A 145 14.03 15.18 2.58
CA ALA A 145 12.78 15.66 3.15
C ALA A 145 12.61 15.32 4.64
N LYS A 146 13.06 14.13 5.07
CA LYS A 146 13.07 13.69 6.46
C LYS A 146 14.03 14.54 7.31
N GLU A 147 15.19 14.93 6.77
CA GLU A 147 16.12 15.85 7.43
C GLU A 147 15.49 17.21 7.74
N LEU A 148 14.53 17.65 6.92
CA LEU A 148 13.75 18.88 7.15
C LEU A 148 12.54 18.68 8.07
N GLY A 149 12.22 17.44 8.46
CA GLY A 149 11.04 17.11 9.27
C GLY A 149 9.73 17.03 8.48
N ALA A 150 9.79 16.86 7.16
CA ALA A 150 8.61 16.77 6.32
C ALA A 150 7.90 15.41 6.45
N ASN A 151 6.57 15.43 6.36
CA ASN A 151 5.74 14.22 6.24
C ASN A 151 5.11 14.06 4.84
N ALA A 152 5.36 15.01 3.93
CA ALA A 152 5.01 14.88 2.52
C ALA A 152 5.93 15.66 1.58
N ILE A 153 5.98 15.21 0.33
CA ILE A 153 6.60 15.86 -0.82
C ILE A 153 5.53 16.03 -1.88
N ILE A 154 5.18 17.28 -2.18
CA ILE A 154 4.26 17.64 -3.27
C ILE A 154 5.03 18.10 -4.50
N SER A 155 4.35 18.12 -5.65
CA SER A 155 4.93 18.50 -6.93
C SER A 155 6.20 17.71 -7.25
N ALA A 156 6.25 16.42 -6.86
CA ALA A 156 7.38 15.56 -7.13
C ALA A 156 7.55 15.34 -8.65
N ARG A 157 8.77 15.51 -9.13
CA ARG A 157 9.15 15.43 -10.55
C ARG A 157 10.45 14.66 -10.68
N PHE A 158 10.70 14.23 -11.91
CA PHE A 158 11.99 13.70 -12.32
C PHE A 158 12.57 14.54 -13.44
N ASP A 159 13.88 14.70 -13.40
CA ASP A 159 14.69 15.10 -14.54
C ASP A 159 15.74 14.02 -14.82
N SER A 160 16.28 14.00 -16.03
CA SER A 160 17.33 13.08 -16.43
C SER A 160 18.19 13.67 -17.52
N ASP A 161 19.51 13.54 -17.37
CA ASP A 161 20.46 14.01 -18.38
C ASP A 161 21.52 12.95 -18.69
N SER A 162 22.10 13.03 -19.88
CA SER A 162 23.26 12.24 -20.28
C SER A 162 24.54 13.02 -20.01
N ILE A 163 25.27 12.63 -18.96
CA ILE A 163 26.60 13.19 -18.68
C ILE A 163 27.61 12.74 -19.77
N SER A 164 27.44 11.52 -20.29
CA SER A 164 28.24 11.00 -21.41
C SER A 164 27.50 9.87 -22.11
N ASN A 165 28.09 9.33 -23.18
CA ASN A 165 27.57 8.16 -23.89
C ASN A 165 27.39 6.93 -22.98
N VAL A 166 28.12 6.88 -21.85
CA VAL A 166 28.14 5.72 -20.95
C VAL A 166 27.53 6.01 -19.58
N MET A 167 27.20 7.27 -19.26
CA MET A 167 26.64 7.66 -17.95
C MET A 167 25.33 8.42 -18.10
N GLN A 168 24.42 8.20 -17.17
CA GLN A 168 23.16 8.92 -17.05
C GLN A 168 22.96 9.43 -15.65
N GLU A 169 22.46 10.64 -15.54
CA GLU A 169 21.94 11.23 -14.33
C GLU A 169 20.42 11.04 -14.25
N ILE A 170 19.92 10.75 -13.05
CA ILE A 170 18.51 10.85 -12.70
C ILE A 170 18.41 11.74 -11.46
N LEU A 171 17.60 12.80 -11.56
CA LEU A 171 17.27 13.71 -10.49
C LEU A 171 15.79 13.55 -10.13
N ALA A 172 15.47 13.29 -8.87
CA ALA A 172 14.14 13.45 -8.31
C ALA A 172 14.10 14.75 -7.51
N TYR A 173 13.05 15.55 -7.64
CA TYR A 173 12.90 16.79 -6.88
C TYR A 173 11.43 17.13 -6.59
N GLY A 174 11.20 17.96 -5.57
CA GLY A 174 9.86 18.38 -5.17
C GLY A 174 9.89 19.44 -4.07
N THR A 175 8.72 19.67 -3.46
CA THR A 175 8.58 20.58 -2.32
C THR A 175 8.20 19.79 -1.07
N ALA A 176 9.05 19.88 -0.04
CA ALA A 176 8.81 19.29 1.27
C ALA A 176 7.80 20.15 2.06
N VAL A 177 6.78 19.50 2.61
CA VAL A 177 5.70 20.13 3.36
C VAL A 177 5.32 19.31 4.59
N ILE A 178 4.70 19.97 5.57
CA ILE A 178 3.95 19.31 6.63
C ILE A 178 2.47 19.36 6.25
N ILE A 179 1.80 18.21 6.23
CA ILE A 179 0.38 18.08 5.97
C ILE A 179 -0.37 17.47 7.17
N GLU A 180 -1.61 17.88 7.35
CA GLU A 180 -2.55 17.35 8.35
C GLU A 180 -3.84 16.91 7.66
N LYS A 181 -4.55 15.90 8.20
CA LYS A 181 -5.86 15.50 7.69
C LYS A 181 -6.86 16.66 7.89
N GLU A 182 -7.66 16.93 6.86
CA GLU A 182 -8.72 17.97 6.91
C GLU A 182 -9.83 17.63 7.91
#